data_AF-A0A8T4PPV4-F1
#
_entry.id   AF-A0A8T4PPV4-F1
#
_cell.length_a   1.000
_cell.length_b   1.000
_cell.length_c   1.000
_cell.angle_alpha   90.00
_cell.angle_beta   90.00
_cell.angle_gamma   90.00
#
_symmetry.space_group_name_H-M   'P 1'
#
loop_
_entity.id
_entity.type
_entity.pdbx_description
1 polymer ?
#
loop_
_entity_poly.entity_id
_entity_poly.type
_entity_poly.pdbx_seq_one_letter_code
_entity_poly.pdbx_strand_id
1 'polypeptide(L)'
;MKLKPVPKIKIEKKESLFIKSFKLAKSNPNKTGLMILFDALFLVSIFALNALATYFAQSLAAPTILSSALVFIAFSLIYYLIALFAYSFFKYSVLDCINSLFEKTEFSFKRLAQFYSLNIIIAGIFFAIMLLGNYLLVSIKVQYRPFVFIFLAIPYLLFLYVIANISHSLFYQGSSIKDSIKKSFRITFTKMKVYRETILIMILLALVLWLLFFGSGYLIRLIGAKNYSLYLNAYAYFKQASIIVLDIVFYLAILVNRISFYSITKEIK
;
A
#
# COMPACT_ATOMS: atom_id res chain seq x y z
N MET A 1 -34.28 -11.52 -53.06
CA MET A 1 -32.94 -11.28 -52.49
C MET A 1 -33.07 -11.28 -50.96
N LYS A 2 -32.75 -12.39 -50.27
CA LYS A 2 -32.85 -12.47 -48.80
C LYS A 2 -31.63 -11.81 -48.17
N LEU A 3 -31.82 -10.66 -47.53
CA LEU A 3 -30.78 -9.98 -46.75
C LEU A 3 -30.31 -10.94 -45.64
N LYS A 4 -29.05 -11.36 -45.68
CA LYS A 4 -28.42 -12.09 -44.59
C LYS A 4 -28.41 -11.18 -43.35
N PRO A 5 -28.87 -11.65 -42.18
CA PRO A 5 -28.78 -10.86 -40.96
C PRO A 5 -27.32 -10.57 -40.64
N VAL A 6 -27.01 -9.30 -40.46
CA VAL A 6 -25.70 -8.84 -39.99
C VAL A 6 -25.42 -9.51 -38.64
N PRO A 7 -24.29 -10.19 -38.45
CA PRO A 7 -23.97 -10.84 -37.18
C PRO A 7 -23.93 -9.76 -36.09
N LYS A 8 -24.75 -9.93 -35.06
CA LYS A 8 -24.67 -9.12 -33.83
C LYS A 8 -23.28 -9.33 -33.25
N ILE A 9 -22.41 -8.34 -33.39
CA ILE A 9 -21.12 -8.29 -32.70
C ILE A 9 -21.44 -8.33 -31.20
N LYS A 10 -21.21 -9.49 -30.57
CA LYS A 10 -21.21 -9.59 -29.10
C LYS A 10 -20.07 -8.72 -28.62
N ILE A 11 -20.39 -7.53 -28.13
CA ILE A 11 -19.45 -6.68 -27.41
C ILE A 11 -19.11 -7.46 -26.13
N GLU A 12 -18.00 -8.21 -26.14
CA GLU A 12 -17.45 -8.80 -24.92
C GLU A 12 -17.19 -7.66 -23.94
N LYS A 13 -17.93 -7.64 -22.83
CA LYS A 13 -17.69 -6.68 -21.76
C LYS A 13 -16.26 -6.87 -21.29
N LYS A 14 -15.41 -5.87 -21.56
CA LYS A 14 -14.04 -5.82 -21.05
C LYS A 14 -14.10 -5.92 -19.53
N GLU A 15 -13.71 -7.06 -18.99
CA GLU A 15 -13.76 -7.34 -17.57
C GLU A 15 -12.79 -6.40 -16.83
N SER A 16 -13.19 -5.87 -15.67
CA SER A 16 -12.34 -4.98 -14.89
C SER A 16 -11.07 -5.71 -14.43
N LEU A 17 -9.92 -5.01 -14.46
CA LEU A 17 -8.63 -5.57 -14.06
C LEU A 17 -8.61 -6.04 -12.60
N PHE A 18 -9.40 -5.40 -11.74
CA PHE A 18 -9.58 -5.84 -10.36
C PHE A 18 -10.25 -7.21 -10.28
N ILE A 19 -11.31 -7.43 -11.06
CA ILE A 19 -12.05 -8.71 -11.09
C ILE A 19 -11.18 -9.82 -11.67
N LYS A 20 -10.46 -9.54 -12.76
CA LYS A 20 -9.49 -10.46 -13.35
C LYS A 20 -8.41 -10.85 -12.34
N SER A 21 -7.87 -9.88 -11.61
CA SER A 21 -6.86 -10.11 -10.57
C SER A 21 -7.39 -10.94 -9.39
N PHE A 22 -8.63 -10.68 -8.97
CA PHE A 22 -9.30 -11.47 -7.94
C PHE A 22 -9.50 -12.92 -8.36
N LYS A 23 -9.96 -13.16 -9.60
CA LYS A 23 -10.10 -14.50 -10.17
C LYS A 23 -8.75 -15.23 -10.24
N LEU A 24 -7.69 -14.54 -10.65
CA LEU A 24 -6.34 -15.09 -10.69
C LEU A 24 -5.86 -15.52 -9.30
N ALA A 25 -6.01 -14.67 -8.29
CA ALA A 25 -5.68 -15.00 -6.91
C ALA A 25 -6.46 -16.22 -6.40
N LYS A 26 -7.78 -16.24 -6.63
CA LYS A 26 -8.65 -17.36 -6.23
C LYS A 26 -8.25 -18.68 -6.90
N SER A 27 -7.85 -18.65 -8.16
CA SER A 27 -7.44 -19.84 -8.92
C SER A 27 -6.06 -20.39 -8.55
N ASN A 28 -5.23 -19.62 -7.83
CA ASN A 28 -3.85 -20.00 -7.47
C ASN A 28 -3.61 -19.89 -5.94
N PRO A 29 -4.35 -20.66 -5.12
CA PRO A 29 -4.34 -20.51 -3.67
C PRO A 29 -2.95 -20.70 -3.04
N ASN A 30 -2.11 -21.58 -3.58
CA ASN A 30 -0.75 -21.82 -3.05
C ASN A 30 0.13 -20.57 -3.15
N LYS A 31 0.14 -19.92 -4.33
CA LYS A 31 0.92 -18.70 -4.57
C LYS A 31 0.37 -17.52 -3.78
N THR A 32 -0.96 -17.41 -3.72
CA THR A 32 -1.62 -16.40 -2.89
C THR A 32 -1.35 -16.60 -1.40
N GLY A 33 -1.34 -17.85 -0.91
CA GLY A 33 -0.98 -18.18 0.46
C GLY A 33 0.46 -17.80 0.79
N LEU A 34 1.41 -18.01 -0.13
CA LEU A 34 2.79 -17.54 0.02
C LEU A 34 2.87 -16.00 0.10
N MET A 35 2.09 -15.27 -0.69
CA MET A 35 2.01 -13.80 -0.57
C MET A 35 1.55 -13.39 0.83
N ILE A 36 0.53 -14.05 1.36
CA ILE A 36 0.00 -13.80 2.71
C ILE A 36 1.05 -14.11 3.77
N LEU A 37 1.76 -15.23 3.62
CA LEU A 37 2.85 -15.61 4.53
C LEU A 37 3.97 -14.56 4.52
N PHE A 38 4.40 -14.08 3.35
CA PHE A 38 5.40 -13.02 3.27
C PHE A 38 4.92 -11.70 3.87
N ASP A 39 3.64 -11.34 3.72
CA ASP A 39 3.06 -10.17 4.38
C ASP A 39 3.04 -10.33 5.91
N ALA A 40 2.71 -11.52 6.43
CA ALA A 40 2.74 -11.80 7.86
C ALA A 40 4.17 -11.73 8.41
N LEU A 41 5.14 -12.33 7.70
CA LEU A 41 6.56 -12.26 8.06
C LEU A 41 7.10 -10.83 8.01
N PHE A 42 6.62 -10.01 7.07
CA PHE A 42 6.94 -8.58 7.04
C PHE A 42 6.47 -7.87 8.31
N LEU A 43 5.22 -8.09 8.72
CA LEU A 43 4.69 -7.50 9.96
C LEU A 43 5.52 -7.94 11.17
N VAL A 44 5.81 -9.23 11.31
CA VAL A 44 6.66 -9.75 12.39
C VAL A 44 8.04 -9.09 12.36
N SER A 45 8.63 -8.91 11.18
CA SER A 45 9.94 -8.27 11.01
C SER A 45 9.92 -6.80 11.44
N ILE A 46 8.85 -6.06 11.13
CA ILE A 46 8.68 -4.67 11.57
C ILE A 46 8.48 -4.59 13.09
N PHE A 47 7.70 -5.49 13.69
CA PHE A 47 7.56 -5.57 15.15
C PHE A 47 8.90 -5.86 15.84
N ALA A 48 9.67 -6.82 15.34
CA ALA A 48 10.98 -7.14 15.86
C ALA A 48 11.95 -5.95 15.73
N LEU A 49 11.95 -5.27 14.57
CA LEU A 49 12.78 -4.09 14.34
C LEU A 49 12.41 -2.93 15.28
N ASN A 50 11.11 -2.71 15.52
CA ASN A 50 10.64 -1.70 16.47
C ASN A 50 11.06 -2.02 17.92
N ALA A 51 10.95 -3.28 18.33
CA ALA A 51 11.40 -3.73 19.65
C ALA A 51 12.91 -3.47 19.83
N LEU A 52 13.73 -3.90 18.86
CA LEU A 52 15.18 -3.65 18.85
C LEU A 52 15.52 -2.16 18.92
N ALA A 53 14.85 -1.33 18.11
CA ALA A 53 15.06 0.10 18.11
C ALA A 53 14.69 0.76 19.44
N THR A 54 13.63 0.28 20.11
CA THR A 54 13.21 0.79 21.42
C THR A 54 14.25 0.45 22.50
N TYR A 55 14.71 -0.80 22.57
CA TYR A 55 15.79 -1.20 23.49
C TYR A 55 17.06 -0.39 23.25
N PHE A 56 17.42 -0.18 21.98
CA PHE A 56 18.58 0.61 21.62
C PHE A 56 18.44 2.09 22.01
N ALA A 57 17.29 2.70 21.73
CA ALA A 57 17.03 4.10 22.08
C ALA A 57 17.12 4.34 23.60
N GLN A 58 16.64 3.40 24.42
CA GLN A 58 16.77 3.46 25.88
C GLN A 58 18.25 3.42 26.32
N SER A 59 19.07 2.61 25.66
CA SER A 59 20.51 2.53 25.96
C SER A 59 21.28 3.83 25.65
N LEU A 60 20.80 4.63 24.69
CA LEU A 60 21.37 5.94 24.34
C LEU A 60 21.01 7.07 25.31
N ALA A 61 19.99 6.90 26.15
CA ALA A 61 19.58 7.90 27.15
C ALA A 61 20.56 7.97 28.34
N ALA A 62 21.55 7.08 28.40
CA ALA A 62 22.65 7.16 29.34
C ALA A 62 23.55 8.38 29.02
N PRO A 63 24.03 9.12 30.03
CA PRO A 63 24.74 10.38 29.83
C PRO A 63 26.06 10.12 29.12
N THR A 64 26.09 10.39 27.82
CA THR A 64 27.27 10.24 26.97
C THR A 64 27.63 11.57 26.31
N ILE A 65 28.94 11.78 26.17
CA ILE A 65 29.63 13.07 25.93
C ILE A 65 29.55 13.53 24.45
N LEU A 66 29.06 12.69 23.53
CA LEU A 66 28.79 13.09 22.15
C LEU A 66 27.57 14.02 22.09
N SER A 67 27.51 14.90 21.08
CA SER A 67 26.27 15.63 20.79
C SER A 67 25.16 14.61 20.49
N SER A 68 24.31 14.37 21.48
CA SER A 68 23.23 13.38 21.45
C SER A 68 22.37 13.48 20.18
N ALA A 69 22.26 14.69 19.62
CA ALA A 69 21.60 14.97 18.35
C ALA A 69 22.23 14.24 17.13
N LEU A 70 23.55 14.29 16.94
CA LEU A 70 24.21 13.66 15.78
C LEU A 70 24.10 12.13 15.84
N VAL A 71 24.28 11.57 17.03
CA VAL A 71 24.11 10.12 17.28
C VAL A 71 22.67 9.72 16.97
N PHE A 72 21.68 10.47 17.48
CA PHE A 72 20.26 10.23 17.21
C PHE A 72 19.92 10.28 15.71
N ILE A 73 20.43 11.28 14.98
CA ILE A 73 20.22 11.41 13.53
C ILE A 73 20.82 10.22 12.79
N ALA A 74 22.07 9.85 13.09
CA ALA A 74 22.75 8.73 12.44
C ALA A 74 22.00 7.41 12.66
N PHE A 75 21.58 7.13 13.90
CA PHE A 75 20.81 5.93 14.22
C PHE A 75 19.42 5.92 13.60
N SER A 76 18.73 7.06 13.59
CA SER A 76 17.44 7.18 12.89
C SER A 76 17.60 6.83 11.41
N LEU A 77 18.65 7.33 10.76
CA LEU A 77 18.92 7.06 9.35
C LEU A 77 19.24 5.58 9.11
N ILE A 78 20.07 4.96 9.96
CA ILE A 78 20.35 3.52 9.89
C ILE A 78 19.07 2.69 10.06
N TYR A 79 18.23 3.04 11.05
CA TYR A 79 16.95 2.39 11.28
C TYR A 79 16.06 2.46 10.03
N TYR A 80 15.93 3.65 9.41
CA TYR A 80 15.16 3.82 8.19
C TYR A 80 15.70 2.98 7.03
N LEU A 81 17.03 2.89 6.87
CA LEU A 81 17.64 2.05 5.83
C LEU A 81 17.35 0.56 6.06
N ILE A 82 17.44 0.07 7.29
CA ILE A 82 17.10 -1.31 7.64
C ILE A 82 15.61 -1.59 7.41
N ALA A 83 14.73 -0.68 7.85
CA ALA A 83 13.28 -0.80 7.62
C ALA A 83 12.95 -0.83 6.12
N LEU A 84 13.62 0.00 5.32
CA LEU A 84 13.46 0.05 3.87
C LEU A 84 14.01 -1.20 3.19
N PHE A 85 15.09 -1.78 3.71
CA PHE A 85 15.61 -3.06 3.25
C PHE A 85 14.63 -4.19 3.52
N ALA A 86 14.10 -4.29 4.74
CA ALA A 86 13.07 -5.26 5.10
C ALA A 86 11.86 -5.12 4.17
N TYR A 87 11.33 -3.90 4.01
CA TYR A 87 10.26 -3.61 3.04
C TYR A 87 10.61 -4.10 1.63
N SER A 88 11.83 -3.81 1.15
CA SER A 88 12.28 -4.20 -0.19
C SER A 88 12.33 -5.71 -0.37
N PHE A 89 12.84 -6.44 0.62
CA PHE A 89 12.91 -7.89 0.62
C PHE A 89 11.53 -8.54 0.51
N PHE A 90 10.60 -8.17 1.39
CA PHE A 90 9.26 -8.76 1.39
C PHE A 90 8.46 -8.33 0.17
N LYS A 91 8.53 -7.05 -0.22
CA LYS A 91 7.85 -6.56 -1.43
C LYS A 91 8.37 -7.26 -2.70
N TYR A 92 9.67 -7.49 -2.81
CA TYR A 92 10.27 -8.20 -3.94
C TYR A 92 9.83 -9.67 -3.97
N SER A 93 9.80 -10.35 -2.81
CA SER A 93 9.32 -11.74 -2.69
C SER A 93 7.84 -11.88 -3.06
N VAL A 94 7.00 -10.92 -2.64
CA VAL A 94 5.59 -10.86 -3.04
C VAL A 94 5.46 -10.64 -4.56
N LEU A 95 6.28 -9.76 -5.16
CA LEU A 95 6.26 -9.53 -6.61
C LEU A 95 6.73 -10.75 -7.40
N ASP A 96 7.69 -11.51 -6.89
CA ASP A 96 8.09 -12.80 -7.47
C ASP A 96 6.92 -13.80 -7.45
N CYS A 97 6.22 -13.90 -6.32
CA CYS A 97 4.99 -14.70 -6.25
C CYS A 97 3.93 -14.21 -7.25
N ILE A 98 3.75 -12.90 -7.42
CA ILE A 98 2.78 -12.33 -8.37
C ILE A 98 3.20 -12.64 -9.80
N ASN A 99 4.46 -12.45 -10.17
CA ASN A 99 4.93 -12.77 -11.52
C ASN A 99 4.80 -14.27 -11.79
N SER A 100 5.04 -15.11 -10.78
CA SER A 100 4.86 -16.56 -10.90
C SER A 100 3.43 -16.96 -11.30
N LEU A 101 2.41 -16.13 -11.02
CA LEU A 101 1.03 -16.36 -11.49
C LEU A 101 0.90 -16.29 -13.01
N PHE A 102 1.82 -15.62 -13.69
CA PHE A 102 1.78 -15.41 -15.13
C PHE A 102 2.82 -16.25 -15.86
N GLU A 103 4.05 -16.35 -15.34
CA GLU A 103 5.20 -17.00 -16.01
C GLU A 103 6.08 -17.74 -14.98
N LYS A 104 6.98 -18.63 -15.42
CA LYS A 104 7.98 -19.24 -14.51
C LYS A 104 9.01 -18.18 -14.10
N THR A 105 9.38 -18.14 -12.82
CA THR A 105 10.29 -17.12 -12.27
C THR A 105 11.42 -17.75 -11.48
N GLU A 106 12.56 -17.07 -11.46
CA GLU A 106 13.71 -17.40 -10.62
C GLU A 106 14.07 -16.19 -9.75
N PHE A 107 14.19 -16.41 -8.45
CA PHE A 107 14.54 -15.38 -7.49
C PHE A 107 16.01 -14.97 -7.65
N SER A 108 16.29 -13.66 -7.75
CA SER A 108 17.64 -13.14 -7.92
C SER A 108 18.01 -12.13 -6.85
N PHE A 109 18.98 -12.47 -6.00
CA PHE A 109 19.53 -11.56 -4.98
C PHE A 109 20.16 -10.30 -5.57
N LYS A 110 20.80 -10.42 -6.75
CA LYS A 110 21.35 -9.25 -7.47
C LYS A 110 20.24 -8.26 -7.84
N ARG A 111 19.10 -8.77 -8.33
CA ARG A 111 17.94 -7.92 -8.62
C ARG A 111 17.28 -7.38 -7.35
N LEU A 112 17.27 -8.13 -6.26
CA LEU A 112 16.80 -7.63 -4.96
C LEU A 112 17.62 -6.41 -4.49
N ALA A 113 18.95 -6.44 -4.60
CA ALA A 113 19.80 -5.30 -4.24
C ALA A 113 19.48 -4.06 -5.09
N GLN A 114 19.27 -4.25 -6.40
CA GLN A 114 18.83 -3.18 -7.30
C GLN A 114 17.43 -2.67 -6.97
N PHE A 115 16.52 -3.56 -6.54
CA PHE A 115 15.18 -3.20 -6.08
C PHE A 115 15.22 -2.37 -4.78
N TYR A 116 16.13 -2.71 -3.86
CA TYR A 116 16.40 -1.90 -2.68
C TYR A 116 16.92 -0.50 -3.05
N SER A 117 17.87 -0.40 -3.98
CA SER A 117 18.32 0.91 -4.50
C SER A 117 17.19 1.72 -5.14
N LEU A 118 16.29 1.07 -5.89
CA LEU A 118 15.08 1.70 -6.43
C LEU A 118 14.22 2.30 -5.30
N ASN A 119 14.01 1.56 -4.21
CA ASN A 119 13.25 2.04 -3.06
C ASN A 119 13.94 3.21 -2.33
N ILE A 120 15.27 3.19 -2.19
CA ILE A 120 16.02 4.33 -1.65
C ILE A 120 15.76 5.58 -2.49
N ILE A 121 15.83 5.47 -3.82
CA ILE A 121 15.63 6.63 -4.72
C ILE A 121 14.19 7.14 -4.62
N ILE A 122 13.19 6.26 -4.65
CA ILE A 122 11.78 6.66 -4.49
C ILE A 122 11.59 7.34 -3.12
N ALA A 123 12.09 6.76 -2.04
CA ALA A 123 12.02 7.35 -0.71
C ALA A 123 12.69 8.73 -0.67
N GLY A 124 13.87 8.90 -1.26
CA GLY A 124 14.58 10.17 -1.34
C GLY A 124 13.81 11.25 -2.10
N ILE A 125 13.23 10.92 -3.26
CA ILE A 125 12.40 11.85 -4.05
C ILE A 125 11.21 12.33 -3.22
N PHE A 126 10.48 11.39 -2.62
CA PHE A 126 9.27 11.72 -1.87
C PHE A 126 9.59 12.42 -0.54
N PHE A 127 10.70 12.09 0.12
CA PHE A 127 11.21 12.82 1.27
C PHE A 127 11.52 14.28 0.91
N ALA A 128 12.17 14.55 -0.22
CA ALA A 128 12.42 15.92 -0.68
C ALA A 128 11.11 16.69 -0.95
N ILE A 129 10.13 16.06 -1.58
CA ILE A 129 8.80 16.65 -1.79
C ILE A 129 8.11 16.96 -0.45
N MET A 130 8.21 16.04 0.52
CA MET A 130 7.65 16.22 1.86
C MET A 130 8.32 17.39 2.60
N LEU A 131 9.64 17.59 2.46
CA LEU A 131 10.33 18.75 3.03
C LEU A 131 9.80 20.06 2.45
N LEU A 132 9.62 20.14 1.13
CA LEU A 132 9.01 21.30 0.47
C LEU A 132 7.57 21.54 0.95
N GLY A 133 6.78 20.48 1.08
CA GLY A 133 5.42 20.57 1.60
C GLY A 133 5.37 21.09 3.04
N ASN A 134 6.27 20.61 3.91
CA ASN A 134 6.38 21.10 5.29
C ASN A 134 6.82 22.57 5.34
N TYR A 135 7.75 22.98 4.50
CA TYR A 135 8.15 24.38 4.39
C TYR A 135 6.95 25.28 4.04
N LEU A 136 6.11 24.86 3.08
CA LEU A 136 4.88 25.57 2.75
C LEU A 136 3.88 25.61 3.91
N LEU A 137 3.74 24.51 4.66
CA LEU A 137 2.83 24.45 5.81
C LEU A 137 3.22 25.40 6.96
N VAL A 138 4.52 25.60 7.18
CA VAL A 138 5.01 26.54 8.21
C VAL A 138 4.55 27.98 7.92
N SER A 139 4.51 28.35 6.64
CA SER A 139 4.07 29.68 6.17
C SER A 139 2.56 29.93 6.31
N ILE A 140 1.78 28.92 6.68
CA ILE A 140 0.32 29.03 6.83
C ILE A 140 -0.03 29.32 8.29
N LYS A 141 -1.04 30.17 8.52
CA LYS A 141 -1.55 30.46 9.87
C LYS A 141 -1.92 29.16 10.60
N VAL A 142 -1.54 29.06 11.86
CA VAL A 142 -1.67 27.83 12.69
C VAL A 142 -3.07 27.21 12.62
N GLN A 143 -4.12 28.05 12.65
CA GLN A 143 -5.53 27.63 12.61
C GLN A 143 -5.90 26.86 11.33
N TYR A 144 -5.26 27.14 10.19
CA TYR A 144 -5.55 26.50 8.90
C TYR A 144 -4.61 25.34 8.56
N ARG A 145 -3.50 25.18 9.30
CA ARG A 145 -2.50 24.13 9.03
C ARG A 145 -3.09 22.72 8.96
N PRO A 146 -4.00 22.29 9.85
CA PRO A 146 -4.55 20.93 9.79
C PRO A 146 -5.33 20.66 8.49
N PHE A 147 -6.12 21.63 8.03
CA PHE A 147 -6.90 21.50 6.80
C PHE A 147 -6.00 21.43 5.57
N VAL A 148 -4.98 22.29 5.51
CA VAL A 148 -4.02 22.29 4.40
C VAL A 148 -3.15 21.03 4.43
N PHE A 149 -2.77 20.56 5.62
CA PHE A 149 -2.05 19.29 5.77
C PHE A 149 -2.83 18.12 5.17
N ILE A 150 -4.11 17.97 5.52
CA ILE A 150 -4.96 16.89 4.96
C ILE A 150 -5.08 17.03 3.43
N PHE A 151 -5.30 18.26 2.95
CA PHE A 151 -5.44 18.55 1.52
C PHE A 151 -4.18 18.21 0.72
N LEU A 152 -2.99 18.39 1.29
CA LEU A 152 -1.72 18.04 0.66
C LEU A 152 -1.33 16.56 0.86
N ALA A 153 -1.63 15.99 2.03
CA ALA A 153 -1.23 14.64 2.40
C ALA A 153 -1.97 13.57 1.57
N ILE A 154 -3.27 13.73 1.33
CA ILE A 154 -4.06 12.73 0.58
C ILE A 154 -3.53 12.55 -0.86
N PRO A 155 -3.37 13.61 -1.69
CA PRO A 155 -2.80 13.48 -3.02
C PRO A 155 -1.36 12.96 -2.99
N TYR A 156 -0.55 13.42 -2.03
CA TYR A 156 0.83 12.97 -1.87
C TYR A 156 0.90 11.45 -1.65
N LEU A 157 0.11 10.91 -0.72
CA LEU A 157 0.08 9.48 -0.42
C LEU A 157 -0.45 8.65 -1.60
N LEU A 158 -1.49 9.12 -2.29
CA LEU A 158 -2.00 8.45 -3.49
C LEU A 158 -0.96 8.43 -4.61
N PHE A 159 -0.26 9.53 -4.82
CA PHE A 159 0.77 9.65 -5.84
C PHE A 159 1.97 8.75 -5.55
N LEU A 160 2.45 8.75 -4.30
CA LEU A 160 3.48 7.82 -3.82
C LEU A 160 3.06 6.37 -4.04
N TYR A 161 1.84 6.02 -3.64
CA TYR A 161 1.30 4.68 -3.76
C TYR A 161 1.30 4.19 -5.22
N VAL A 162 0.82 5.03 -6.16
CA VAL A 162 0.76 4.67 -7.58
C VAL A 162 2.16 4.56 -8.18
N ILE A 163 3.02 5.55 -7.95
CA ILE A 163 4.38 5.54 -8.50
C ILE A 163 5.18 4.36 -7.97
N ALA A 164 5.10 4.07 -6.67
CA ALA A 164 5.80 2.94 -6.08
C ALA A 164 5.35 1.63 -6.74
N ASN A 165 4.04 1.35 -6.77
CA ASN A 165 3.53 0.08 -7.34
C ASN A 165 3.83 -0.06 -8.85
N ILE A 166 3.72 1.01 -9.64
CA ILE A 166 4.06 0.97 -11.07
C ILE A 166 5.58 0.79 -11.25
N SER A 167 6.41 1.54 -10.53
CA SER A 167 7.88 1.43 -10.61
C SER A 167 8.33 0.02 -10.25
N HIS A 168 7.78 -0.54 -9.17
CA HIS A 168 8.12 -1.89 -8.72
C HIS A 168 7.74 -2.94 -9.76
N SER A 169 6.53 -2.83 -10.32
CA SER A 169 6.05 -3.78 -11.31
C SER A 169 6.85 -3.68 -12.62
N LEU A 170 7.17 -2.47 -13.08
CA LEU A 170 8.01 -2.24 -14.27
C LEU A 170 9.44 -2.76 -14.09
N PHE A 171 10.04 -2.52 -12.92
CA PHE A 171 11.37 -3.01 -12.59
C PHE A 171 11.39 -4.54 -12.59
N TYR A 172 10.41 -5.15 -11.94
CA TYR A 172 10.31 -6.60 -11.86
C TYR A 172 10.11 -7.23 -13.27
N GLN A 173 9.40 -6.55 -14.16
CA GLN A 173 9.28 -6.89 -15.59
C GLN A 173 10.54 -6.63 -16.43
N GLY A 174 11.68 -6.31 -15.81
CA GLY A 174 12.98 -6.17 -16.45
C GLY A 174 13.37 -4.76 -16.90
N SER A 175 12.62 -3.73 -16.52
CA SER A 175 13.05 -2.34 -16.78
C SER A 175 14.23 -1.96 -15.90
N SER A 176 15.13 -1.09 -16.39
CA SER A 176 16.20 -0.52 -15.55
C SER A 176 15.61 0.34 -14.42
N ILE A 177 16.39 0.64 -13.37
CA ILE A 177 15.95 1.52 -12.26
C ILE A 177 15.49 2.88 -12.81
N LYS A 178 16.32 3.50 -13.66
CA LYS A 178 16.04 4.81 -14.26
C LYS A 178 14.77 4.77 -15.12
N ASP A 179 14.61 3.74 -15.94
CA ASP A 179 13.43 3.60 -16.79
C ASP A 179 12.17 3.31 -15.97
N SER A 180 12.29 2.53 -14.89
CA SER A 180 11.17 2.22 -14.00
C SER A 180 10.61 3.48 -13.36
N ILE A 181 11.48 4.37 -12.87
CA ILE A 181 11.09 5.67 -12.31
C ILE A 181 10.52 6.57 -13.43
N LYS A 182 11.25 6.78 -14.52
CA LYS A 182 10.82 7.70 -15.59
C LYS A 182 9.47 7.28 -16.18
N LYS A 183 9.29 5.99 -16.45
CA LYS A 183 8.03 5.45 -16.98
C LYS A 183 6.93 5.48 -15.93
N SER A 184 7.20 5.22 -14.66
CA SER A 184 6.15 5.26 -13.63
C SER A 184 5.57 6.66 -13.46
N PHE A 185 6.42 7.70 -13.41
CA PHE A 185 5.95 9.09 -13.42
C PHE A 185 5.10 9.38 -14.66
N ARG A 186 5.60 9.03 -15.86
CA ARG A 186 4.85 9.24 -17.11
C ARG A 186 3.50 8.52 -17.11
N ILE A 187 3.45 7.25 -16.72
CA ILE A 187 2.22 6.44 -16.70
C ILE A 187 1.24 7.01 -15.67
N THR A 188 1.73 7.43 -14.50
CA THR A 188 0.89 8.05 -13.47
C THR A 188 0.15 9.27 -14.04
N PHE A 189 0.82 10.17 -14.75
CA PHE A 189 0.13 11.34 -15.31
C PHE A 189 -0.68 11.05 -16.58
N THR A 190 -0.21 10.17 -17.46
CA THR A 190 -0.80 9.99 -18.80
C THR A 190 -1.84 8.88 -18.91
N LYS A 191 -1.81 7.90 -17.99
CA LYS A 191 -2.65 6.69 -18.04
C LYS A 191 -3.51 6.53 -16.79
N MET A 192 -3.90 7.64 -16.15
CA MET A 192 -4.77 7.65 -14.96
C MET A 192 -6.04 6.81 -15.12
N LYS A 193 -6.64 6.81 -16.33
CA LYS A 193 -7.84 6.00 -16.63
C LYS A 193 -7.63 4.50 -16.44
N VAL A 194 -6.39 3.99 -16.54
CA VAL A 194 -6.10 2.55 -16.46
C VAL A 194 -6.08 2.05 -15.02
N TYR A 195 -5.56 2.85 -14.08
CA TYR A 195 -5.45 2.45 -12.68
C TYR A 195 -6.50 3.10 -11.76
N ARG A 196 -7.26 4.10 -12.25
CA ARG A 196 -8.30 4.78 -11.44
C ARG A 196 -9.35 3.81 -10.91
N GLU A 197 -9.72 2.79 -11.69
CA GLU A 197 -10.74 1.82 -11.28
C GLU A 197 -10.29 1.08 -10.02
N THR A 198 -9.04 0.62 -10.01
CA THR A 198 -8.45 -0.09 -8.88
C THR A 198 -8.39 0.79 -7.62
N ILE A 199 -8.02 2.06 -7.76
CA ILE A 199 -8.01 3.02 -6.63
C ILE A 199 -9.44 3.31 -6.14
N LEU A 200 -10.36 3.55 -7.07
CA LEU A 200 -11.74 3.91 -6.75
C LEU A 200 -12.46 2.76 -6.05
N ILE A 201 -12.20 1.51 -6.43
CA ILE A 201 -12.71 0.33 -5.71
C ILE A 201 -12.25 0.33 -4.26
N MET A 202 -10.98 0.65 -3.96
CA MET A 202 -10.51 0.73 -2.57
C MET A 202 -11.21 1.84 -1.78
N ILE A 203 -11.38 3.02 -2.39
CA ILE A 203 -12.07 4.15 -1.76
C ILE A 203 -13.54 3.81 -1.50
N LEU A 204 -14.23 3.22 -2.48
CA LEU A 204 -15.63 2.81 -2.32
C LEU A 204 -15.76 1.73 -1.25
N LEU A 205 -14.86 0.75 -1.23
CA LEU A 205 -14.88 -0.31 -0.22
C LEU A 205 -14.63 0.26 1.19
N ALA A 206 -13.73 1.23 1.33
CA ALA A 206 -13.52 1.99 2.57
C ALA A 206 -14.80 2.71 3.01
N LEU A 207 -15.48 3.39 2.08
CA LEU A 207 -16.71 4.13 2.34
C LEU A 207 -17.85 3.19 2.77
N VAL A 208 -18.01 2.05 2.09
CA VAL A 208 -19.05 1.06 2.42
C VAL A 208 -18.81 0.47 3.80
N LEU A 209 -17.57 0.09 4.15
CA LEU A 209 -17.24 -0.38 5.49
C LEU A 209 -17.49 0.68 6.55
N TRP A 210 -17.12 1.93 6.27
CA TRP A 210 -17.37 3.05 7.17
C TRP A 210 -18.86 3.24 7.44
N LEU A 211 -19.71 3.21 6.41
CA LEU A 211 -21.17 3.30 6.54
C LEU A 211 -21.75 2.12 7.34
N LEU A 212 -21.28 0.90 7.08
CA LEU A 212 -21.72 -0.30 7.81
C LEU A 212 -21.37 -0.20 9.29
N PHE A 213 -20.15 0.21 9.63
CA PHE A 213 -19.73 0.34 11.02
C PHE A 213 -20.40 1.51 11.72
N PHE A 214 -20.58 2.64 11.03
CA PHE A 214 -21.31 3.78 11.58
C PHE A 214 -22.77 3.42 11.89
N GLY A 215 -23.46 2.79 10.94
CA GLY A 215 -24.85 2.33 11.12
C GLY A 215 -24.97 1.30 12.24
N SER A 216 -24.08 0.30 12.28
CA SER A 216 -24.07 -0.72 13.32
C SER A 216 -23.79 -0.14 14.72
N GLY A 217 -22.83 0.78 14.82
CA GLY A 217 -22.53 1.48 16.07
C GLY A 217 -23.69 2.33 16.57
N TYR A 218 -24.43 2.97 15.65
CA TYR A 218 -25.65 3.71 15.98
C TYR A 218 -26.75 2.77 16.50
N LEU A 219 -26.97 1.61 15.87
CA LEU A 219 -27.94 0.61 16.36
C LEU A 219 -27.58 0.08 17.75
N ILE A 220 -26.30 -0.22 18.01
CA ILE A 220 -25.83 -0.64 19.34
C ILE A 220 -26.11 0.43 20.39
N ARG A 221 -25.87 1.70 20.05
CA ARG A 221 -26.20 2.83 20.93
C ARG A 221 -27.70 2.88 21.24
N LEU A 222 -28.56 2.71 20.24
CA LEU A 222 -30.02 2.74 20.45
C LEU A 222 -30.52 1.58 21.32
N ILE A 223 -30.03 0.36 21.10
CA ILE A 223 -30.44 -0.84 21.84
C ILE A 223 -29.88 -0.82 23.27
N GLY A 224 -28.63 -0.39 23.43
CA GLY A 224 -27.94 -0.35 24.72
C GLY A 224 -28.25 0.88 25.58
N ALA A 225 -28.94 1.90 25.05
CA ALA A 225 -29.16 3.17 25.75
C ALA A 225 -29.84 3.03 27.13
N LYS A 226 -30.66 1.98 27.30
CA LYS A 226 -31.39 1.72 28.56
C LYS A 226 -30.62 0.84 29.56
N ASN A 227 -29.54 0.19 29.14
CA ASN A 227 -28.71 -0.66 30.00
C ASN A 227 -27.23 -0.40 29.71
N TYR A 228 -26.61 0.40 30.58
CA TYR A 228 -25.24 0.86 30.41
C TYR A 228 -24.21 -0.30 30.37
N SER A 229 -24.41 -1.35 31.16
CA SER A 229 -23.52 -2.53 31.16
C SER A 229 -23.62 -3.30 29.83
N LEU A 230 -24.85 -3.51 29.33
CA LEU A 230 -25.07 -4.11 28.02
C LEU A 230 -24.43 -3.28 26.90
N TYR A 231 -24.58 -1.95 26.95
CA TYR A 231 -23.97 -1.03 26.00
C TYR A 231 -22.44 -1.14 25.98
N LEU A 232 -21.78 -1.09 27.14
CA LEU A 232 -20.32 -1.17 27.21
C LEU A 232 -19.79 -2.50 26.65
N ASN A 233 -20.42 -3.61 27.02
CA ASN A 233 -20.02 -4.93 26.54
C ASN A 233 -20.23 -5.07 25.03
N ALA A 234 -21.43 -4.75 24.52
CA ALA A 234 -21.74 -4.83 23.10
C ALA A 234 -20.83 -3.91 22.27
N TYR A 235 -20.54 -2.70 22.76
CA TYR A 235 -19.64 -1.76 22.12
C TYR A 235 -18.19 -2.27 22.09
N ALA A 236 -17.70 -2.88 23.17
CA ALA A 236 -16.34 -3.44 23.21
C ALA A 236 -16.15 -4.56 22.18
N TYR A 237 -17.09 -5.52 22.11
CA TYR A 237 -17.06 -6.58 21.09
C TYR A 237 -17.18 -6.02 19.68
N PHE A 238 -18.11 -5.08 19.46
CA PHE A 238 -18.30 -4.45 18.16
C PHE A 238 -17.05 -3.68 17.71
N LYS A 239 -16.40 -2.92 18.61
CA LYS A 239 -15.16 -2.21 18.32
C LYS A 239 -14.08 -3.19 17.86
N GLN A 240 -13.86 -4.27 18.59
CA GLN A 240 -12.83 -5.25 18.26
C GLN A 240 -13.14 -5.97 16.93
N ALA A 241 -14.39 -6.40 16.74
CA ALA A 241 -14.84 -7.05 15.51
C ALA A 241 -14.71 -6.10 14.30
N SER A 242 -15.06 -4.82 14.47
CA SER A 242 -14.93 -3.82 13.40
C SER A 242 -13.49 -3.60 12.99
N ILE A 243 -12.55 -3.54 13.95
CA ILE A 243 -11.11 -3.44 13.65
C ILE A 243 -10.65 -4.66 12.85
N ILE A 244 -10.98 -5.87 13.31
CA ILE A 244 -10.57 -7.12 12.64
C ILE A 244 -11.15 -7.19 11.21
N VAL A 245 -12.44 -6.89 11.05
CA VAL A 245 -13.09 -6.91 9.72
C VAL A 245 -12.48 -5.85 8.82
N LEU A 246 -12.23 -4.63 9.32
CA LEU A 246 -11.57 -3.57 8.57
C LEU A 246 -10.20 -4.06 8.07
N ASP A 247 -9.37 -4.60 8.95
CA ASP A 247 -8.01 -5.05 8.64
C ASP A 247 -8.03 -6.17 7.59
N ILE A 248 -8.90 -7.17 7.75
CA ILE A 248 -9.02 -8.30 6.80
C ILE A 248 -9.48 -7.80 5.43
N VAL A 249 -10.53 -6.99 5.36
CA VAL A 249 -11.10 -6.56 4.08
C VAL A 249 -10.13 -5.61 3.35
N PHE A 250 -9.49 -4.68 4.07
CA PHE A 250 -8.47 -3.82 3.47
C PHE A 250 -7.25 -4.60 3.01
N TYR A 251 -6.81 -5.60 3.79
CA TYR A 251 -5.73 -6.47 3.38
C TYR A 251 -6.04 -7.21 2.07
N LEU A 252 -7.23 -7.79 1.96
CA LEU A 252 -7.68 -8.45 0.72
C LEU A 252 -7.72 -7.47 -0.46
N ALA A 253 -8.22 -6.25 -0.24
CA ALA A 253 -8.23 -5.22 -1.27
C ALA A 253 -6.81 -4.84 -1.72
N ILE A 254 -5.87 -4.68 -0.78
CA ILE A 254 -4.45 -4.41 -1.07
C ILE A 254 -3.82 -5.56 -1.87
N LEU A 255 -4.08 -6.80 -1.49
CA LEU A 255 -3.57 -7.99 -2.17
C LEU A 255 -4.01 -8.03 -3.64
N VAL A 256 -5.32 -7.87 -3.90
CA VAL A 256 -5.87 -7.81 -5.27
C VAL A 256 -5.30 -6.62 -6.04
N ASN A 257 -5.12 -5.48 -5.36
CA ASN A 257 -4.57 -4.29 -5.98
C ASN A 257 -3.11 -4.49 -6.43
N ARG A 258 -2.27 -5.17 -5.64
CA ARG A 258 -0.89 -5.49 -6.04
C ARG A 258 -0.85 -6.32 -7.33
N ILE A 259 -1.71 -7.33 -7.45
CA ILE A 259 -1.85 -8.16 -8.67
C ILE A 259 -2.37 -7.30 -9.84
N SER A 260 -3.30 -6.38 -9.57
CA SER A 260 -3.86 -5.46 -10.56
C SER A 260 -2.79 -4.52 -11.12
N PHE A 261 -1.96 -3.90 -10.28
CA PHE A 261 -0.86 -3.04 -10.75
C PHE A 261 0.16 -3.79 -11.60
N TYR A 262 0.48 -5.04 -11.22
CA TYR A 262 1.37 -5.87 -12.03
C TYR A 262 0.77 -6.17 -13.42
N SER A 263 -0.54 -6.47 -13.46
CA SER A 263 -1.27 -6.71 -14.71
C SER A 263 -1.31 -5.45 -15.59
N ILE A 264 -1.56 -4.28 -14.98
CA ILE A 264 -1.56 -2.98 -15.66
C ILE A 264 -0.22 -2.72 -16.35
N THR A 265 0.91 -2.95 -15.67
CA THR A 265 2.22 -2.70 -16.29
C THR A 265 2.52 -3.70 -17.41
N LYS A 266 2.00 -4.93 -17.32
CA LYS A 266 2.13 -5.93 -18.39
C LYS A 266 1.34 -5.55 -19.64
N GLU A 267 0.14 -4.99 -19.48
CA GLU A 267 -0.73 -4.56 -20.58
C GLU A 267 -0.32 -3.21 -21.22
N ILE A 268 0.42 -2.36 -20.49
CA ILE A 268 0.89 -1.04 -20.99
C ILE A 268 2.23 -1.13 -21.74
N LYS A 269 3.00 -2.20 -21.53
CA LYS A 269 4.27 -2.46 -22.22
C LYS A 269 4.05 -2.71 -23.70
#